data_AF-A0A7V2AWF5-F1
#
_entry.id   AF-A0A7V2AWF5-F1
#
_cell.length_a   1.000
_cell.length_b   1.000
_cell.length_c   1.000
_cell.angle_alpha   90.00
_cell.angle_beta   90.00
_cell.angle_gamma   90.00
#
_symmetry.space_group_name_H-M   'P 1'
#
loop_
_entity.id
_entity.type
_entity.pdbx_description
1 polymer ?
#
loop_
_entity_poly.entity_id
_entity_poly.type
_entity_poly.pdbx_seq_one_letter_code
_entity_poly.pdbx_strand_id
1 'polypeptide(L)'
;MKITEIRISLRDDNKLKAFASITLDDCFVIRGLKIIEGAKGVFVAMPSRKRPDGTYQDVAHPINNETRDWMEGLIVEAYKEELANNASEAGIEVTEQ
;
A
#
# COMPACT_ATOMS: atom_id res chain seq x y z
N MET A 1 -14.52 12.22 -4.03
CA MET A 1 -13.63 11.43 -3.15
C MET A 1 -12.21 11.58 -3.64
N LYS A 2 -11.30 11.94 -2.75
CA LYS A 2 -9.86 12.08 -3.00
C LYS A 2 -9.09 11.34 -1.91
N ILE A 3 -7.96 10.74 -2.27
CA ILE A 3 -6.97 10.29 -1.29
C ILE A 3 -6.10 11.51 -0.99
N THR A 4 -6.17 12.01 0.23
CA THR A 4 -5.45 13.23 0.65
C THR A 4 -4.14 12.92 1.38
N GLU A 5 -3.98 11.69 1.86
CA GLU A 5 -2.74 11.21 2.47
C GLU A 5 -2.55 9.72 2.17
N ILE A 6 -1.30 9.34 1.90
CA ILE A 6 -0.88 7.93 1.78
C ILE A 6 0.33 7.73 2.69
N ARG A 7 0.26 6.74 3.57
CA ARG A 7 1.40 6.29 4.39
C ARG A 7 1.80 4.89 3.99
N ILE A 8 3.06 4.74 3.61
CA ILE A 8 3.66 3.46 3.23
C ILE A 8 4.55 2.96 4.37
N SER A 9 4.51 1.66 4.63
CA SER A 9 5.42 0.99 5.57
C SER A 9 5.99 -0.23 4.87
N LEU A 10 7.23 -0.10 4.38
CA LEU A 10 7.95 -1.12 3.64
C LEU A 10 8.14 -2.40 4.46
N ARG A 11 8.18 -3.53 3.79
CA ARG A 11 8.40 -4.85 4.38
C ARG A 11 9.45 -5.61 3.57
N ASP A 12 10.34 -6.27 4.29
CA ASP A 12 11.28 -7.22 3.73
C ASP A 12 10.63 -8.61 3.70
N ASP A 13 9.75 -8.82 2.73
CA ASP A 13 9.12 -10.11 2.46
C ASP A 13 9.01 -10.36 0.94
N ASN A 14 9.05 -11.63 0.55
CA ASN A 14 9.04 -12.03 -0.86
C ASN A 14 7.75 -11.61 -1.56
N LYS A 15 6.61 -11.71 -0.87
CA LYS A 15 5.28 -11.46 -1.43
C LYS A 15 4.69 -10.15 -0.92
N LEU A 16 4.76 -9.88 0.37
CA LEU A 16 4.24 -8.65 0.98
C LEU A 16 5.31 -7.56 0.95
N LYS A 17 5.15 -6.58 0.06
CA LYS A 17 6.15 -5.53 -0.12
C LYS A 17 5.98 -4.33 0.81
N ALA A 18 4.74 -4.00 1.14
CA ALA A 18 4.45 -2.94 2.10
C ALA A 18 3.03 -3.06 2.66
N PHE A 19 2.81 -2.40 3.78
CA PHE A 19 1.48 -1.97 4.18
C PHE A 19 1.23 -0.54 3.74
N ALA A 20 -0.01 -0.23 3.38
CA ALA A 20 -0.46 1.13 3.11
C ALA A 20 -1.64 1.50 4.01
N SER A 21 -1.70 2.77 4.38
CA SER A 21 -2.89 3.42 4.96
C SER A 21 -3.20 4.67 4.16
N ILE A 22 -4.48 4.89 3.87
CA ILE A 22 -4.94 6.05 3.09
C ILE A 22 -5.92 6.88 3.90
N THR A 23 -5.87 8.20 3.74
CA THR A 23 -6.87 9.13 4.24
C THR A 23 -7.70 9.64 3.06
N LEU A 24 -9.02 9.51 3.16
CA LEU A 24 -9.99 9.98 2.18
C LEU A 24 -10.58 11.31 2.65
N ASP A 25 -10.56 12.30 1.74
CA ASP A 25 -11.16 13.63 1.90
C ASP A 25 -10.84 14.26 3.28
N ASP A 26 -9.61 14.09 3.77
CA ASP A 26 -9.11 14.59 5.07
C ASP A 26 -9.91 14.20 6.32
N CYS A 27 -10.81 13.20 6.22
CA CYS A 27 -11.76 12.91 7.29
C CYS A 27 -11.96 11.41 7.57
N PHE A 28 -11.45 10.51 6.71
CA PHE A 28 -11.68 9.08 6.90
C PHE A 28 -10.44 8.24 6.55
N VAL A 29 -9.95 7.44 7.50
CA VAL A 29 -8.74 6.63 7.30
C VAL A 29 -9.10 5.17 7.05
N ILE A 30 -8.55 4.58 5.99
CA ILE A 30 -8.55 3.13 5.75
C ILE A 30 -7.13 2.61 5.98
N ARG A 31 -6.99 1.65 6.90
CA ARG A 31 -5.72 1.00 7.25
C ARG A 31 -5.71 -0.44 6.78
N GLY A 32 -4.51 -1.01 6.69
CA GLY A 32 -4.34 -2.44 6.45
C GLY A 32 -4.45 -2.85 4.98
N LEU A 33 -4.33 -1.89 4.06
CA LEU A 33 -4.06 -2.20 2.66
C LEU A 33 -2.68 -2.84 2.56
N LYS A 34 -2.50 -3.74 1.62
CA LYS A 34 -1.24 -4.47 1.41
C LYS A 34 -0.79 -4.29 -0.03
N ILE A 35 0.49 -4.03 -0.23
CA ILE A 35 1.10 -4.00 -1.55
C ILE A 35 1.76 -5.36 -1.74
N ILE A 36 1.31 -6.11 -2.74
CA ILE A 36 1.67 -7.51 -2.95
C ILE A 36 2.35 -7.66 -4.30
N GLU A 37 3.47 -8.38 -4.32
CA GLU A 37 4.12 -8.82 -5.56
C GLU A 37 3.31 -9.97 -6.19
N GLY A 38 2.76 -9.73 -7.36
CA GLY A 38 2.09 -10.73 -8.19
C GLY A 38 2.91 -11.09 -9.43
N ALA A 39 2.44 -12.06 -10.22
CA ALA A 39 3.14 -12.51 -11.42
C ALA A 39 3.27 -11.43 -12.52
N LYS A 40 2.45 -10.37 -12.47
CA LYS A 40 2.44 -9.26 -13.43
C LYS A 40 2.96 -7.95 -12.82
N GLY A 41 3.57 -8.02 -11.65
CA GLY A 41 4.03 -6.88 -10.86
C GLY A 41 3.21 -6.65 -9.59
N VAL A 42 3.50 -5.53 -8.93
CA VAL A 42 2.85 -5.14 -7.67
C VAL A 42 1.40 -4.71 -7.87
N PHE A 43 0.53 -5.08 -6.93
CA PHE A 43 -0.87 -4.65 -6.87
C PHE A 43 -1.31 -4.41 -5.42
N VAL A 44 -2.45 -3.74 -5.23
CA VAL A 44 -2.98 -3.42 -3.90
C VAL A 44 -4.07 -4.42 -3.51
N ALA A 45 -3.84 -5.15 -2.42
CA ALA A 45 -4.86 -5.95 -1.77
C ALA A 45 -5.55 -5.14 -0.66
N MET A 46 -6.88 -5.16 -0.68
CA MET A 46 -7.74 -4.47 0.26
C MET A 46 -7.63 -5.05 1.69
N PRO A 47 -7.98 -4.27 2.73
CA PRO A 47 -7.98 -4.78 4.09
C PRO A 47 -9.07 -5.84 4.22
N SER A 48 -8.69 -7.03 4.66
CA SER A 48 -9.60 -8.17 4.75
C SER A 48 -9.65 -8.77 6.14
N ARG A 49 -10.82 -9.31 6.49
CA ARG A 49 -11.06 -10.02 7.75
C ARG A 49 -11.40 -11.48 7.46
N LYS A 50 -10.80 -12.39 8.22
CA LYS A 50 -11.13 -13.81 8.20
C LYS A 50 -12.51 -14.02 8.84
N ARG A 51 -13.41 -14.70 8.14
CA ARG A 51 -14.73 -15.12 8.62
C ARG A 51 -14.63 -16.42 9.43
N PRO A 52 -15.64 -16.76 10.25
CA PRO A 52 -15.68 -18.02 11.00
C PRO A 52 -15.55 -19.27 10.14
N ASP A 53 -16.07 -19.22 8.91
CA ASP A 53 -15.98 -20.29 7.91
C ASP A 53 -14.59 -20.43 7.26
N GLY A 54 -13.62 -19.60 7.65
CA GLY A 54 -12.26 -19.60 7.13
C GLY A 54 -12.03 -18.77 5.87
N THR A 55 -13.09 -18.26 5.23
CA THR A 55 -12.98 -17.36 4.07
C THR A 55 -12.50 -15.96 4.48
N TYR A 56 -12.04 -15.17 3.52
CA TYR A 56 -11.68 -13.77 3.74
C TYR A 56 -12.66 -12.86 3.02
N GLN A 57 -12.99 -11.75 3.66
CA GLN A 57 -13.81 -10.69 3.09
C GLN A 57 -13.12 -9.35 3.25
N ASP A 58 -13.10 -8.58 2.17
CA ASP A 58 -12.65 -7.20 2.22
C ASP A 58 -13.58 -6.37 3.09
N VAL A 59 -12.98 -5.69 4.07
CA VAL A 59 -13.63 -4.77 5.01
C VAL A 59 -13.95 -3.45 4.32
N ALA A 60 -13.08 -3.01 3.42
CA ALA A 60 -13.28 -1.85 2.57
C ALA A 60 -12.81 -2.19 1.16
N HIS A 61 -13.63 -1.91 0.14
CA HIS A 61 -13.28 -2.19 -1.24
C HIS A 61 -13.96 -1.19 -2.19
N PRO A 62 -13.31 -0.80 -3.30
CA PRO A 62 -13.94 -0.04 -4.35
C PRO A 62 -15.07 -0.86 -5.01
N ILE A 63 -16.17 -0.19 -5.34
CA ILE A 63 -17.35 -0.84 -5.94
C ILE A 63 -17.14 -1.11 -7.43
N ASN A 64 -16.42 -0.22 -8.13
CA ASN A 64 -16.20 -0.28 -9.57
C ASN A 64 -14.71 -0.29 -9.93
N ASN A 65 -14.40 -0.65 -11.17
CA ASN A 65 -13.03 -0.77 -11.66
C ASN A 65 -12.33 0.59 -11.75
N GLU A 66 -13.04 1.64 -12.18
CA GLU A 66 -12.47 2.99 -12.27
C GLU A 66 -11.89 3.46 -10.91
N THR A 67 -12.64 3.26 -9.83
CA THR A 67 -12.19 3.61 -8.47
C THR A 67 -11.05 2.71 -8.01
N ARG A 68 -11.05 1.43 -8.41
CA ARG A 68 -9.96 0.49 -8.12
C ARG A 68 -8.68 0.96 -8.78
N ASP A 69 -8.71 1.20 -10.09
CA ASP A 69 -7.54 1.55 -10.89
C ASP A 69 -6.95 2.89 -10.41
N TRP A 70 -7.81 3.87 -10.12
CA TRP A 70 -7.41 5.15 -9.53
C TRP A 70 -6.73 4.99 -8.17
N MET A 71 -7.34 4.23 -7.25
CA MET A 71 -6.80 4.03 -5.91
C MET A 71 -5.49 3.24 -5.93
N GLU A 72 -5.43 2.17 -6.73
CA GLU A 72 -4.26 1.32 -6.88
C GLU A 72 -3.08 2.10 -7.48
N GLY A 73 -3.33 2.89 -8.53
CA GLY A 73 -2.31 3.72 -9.17
C GLY A 73 -1.62 4.66 -8.19
N LEU A 74 -2.40 5.44 -7.44
CA LEU A 74 -1.85 6.39 -6.45
C LEU A 74 -1.06 5.71 -5.33
N ILE A 75 -1.54 4.57 -4.83
CA ILE A 75 -0.85 3.85 -3.75
C ILE A 75 0.45 3.21 -4.24
N VAL A 76 0.45 2.63 -5.44
CA VAL A 76 1.65 2.02 -6.05
C VAL A 76 2.69 3.09 -6.37
N GLU A 77 2.28 4.27 -6.82
CA GLU A 77 3.17 5.41 -7.03
C GLU A 77 3.85 5.84 -5.72
N ALA A 78 3.08 6.10 -4.67
CA ALA A 78 3.61 6.45 -3.36
C ALA A 78 4.57 5.38 -2.78
N TYR A 79 4.30 4.09 -3.05
CA TYR A 79 5.21 3.01 -2.67
C TYR A 79 6.54 3.03 -3.40
N LYS A 80 6.54 3.34 -4.70
CA LYS A 80 7.78 3.46 -5.48
C LYS A 80 8.62 4.64 -5.01
N GLU A 81 7.98 5.76 -4.67
CA GLU A 81 8.65 6.91 -4.07
C GLU A 81 9.28 6.55 -2.72
N GLU A 82 8.52 5.87 -1.84
CA GLU A 82 9.03 5.43 -0.54
C GLU A 82 10.22 4.47 -0.67
N LEU A 83 10.18 3.53 -1.63
CA LEU A 83 11.31 2.66 -1.93
C LEU A 83 12.55 3.45 -2.36
N ALA A 84 12.39 4.45 -3.21
CA ALA A 84 13.50 5.28 -3.69
C ALA A 84 14.10 6.11 -2.55
N ASN A 85 13.25 6.68 -1.69
CA ASN A 85 13.68 7.43 -0.51
C ASN A 85 14.47 6.53 0.45
N ASN A 86 13.94 5.34 0.78
CA ASN A 86 14.60 4.41 1.68
C ASN A 86 15.95 3.91 1.12
N ALA A 87 16.04 3.67 -0.19
CA ALA A 87 17.31 3.32 -0.84
C ALA A 87 18.34 4.47 -0.79
N SER A 88 17.88 5.72 -0.91
CA SER A 88 18.76 6.89 -0.79
C SER A 88 19.29 7.08 0.63
N GLU A 89 18.47 6.82 1.65
CA GLU A 89 18.87 6.87 3.06
C GLU A 89 19.85 5.74 3.42
N ALA A 90 19.63 4.53 2.90
CA ALA A 90 20.53 3.39 3.11
C ALA A 90 21.89 3.55 2.39
N GLY A 91 21.96 4.40 1.36
CA GLY A 91 23.20 4.74 0.65
C GLY A 91 24.05 5.82 1.35
N ILE A 92 23.55 6.43 2.42
CA ILE A 92 24.25 7.45 3.22
C ILE A 92 24.70 6.83 4.55
N GLU A 93 25.50 5.76 4.49
CA GLU A 93 26.32 5.33 5.63
C GLU A 93 27.79 5.74 5.39
N VAL A 94 28.08 6.97 5.80
CA VAL A 94 29.31 7.53 6.38
C VAL A 94 30.67 7.15 5.75
N THR A 95 31.25 8.09 5.00
CA THR A 95 32.72 8.26 4.91
C THR A 95 33.12 9.59 5.54
N GLU A 96 33.20 9.64 6.87
CA GLU A 96 33.89 10.68 7.67
C GLU A 96 34.19 9.98 9.02
N GLN A 97 35.40 9.76 9.54
CA GLN A 97 36.75 10.28 9.33
C GLN A 97 37.79 9.16 9.53
#